data_AF-A0A8T2VDU5-F1
#
_entry.id   AF-A0A8T2VDU5-F1
#
_cell.length_a   1.000
_cell.length_b   1.000
_cell.length_c   1.000
_cell.angle_alpha   90.00
_cell.angle_beta   90.00
_cell.angle_gamma   90.00
#
_symmetry.space_group_name_H-M   'P 1'
#
loop_
_entity.id
_entity.type
_entity.pdbx_description
1 polymer ?
#
loop_
_entity_poly.entity_id
_entity_poly.type
_entity_poly.pdbx_seq_one_letter_code
_entity_poly.pdbx_strand_id
1 'polypeptide(L)'
;MQGKGKSGTQLPGTTTLLVAILMTLILLLLTTGSNYLLEASFGFFARQLPLTPIGLLNNRTSEEASRLVPTVGAEYSKEDADSGRHINWLRMPPIFNYTQRYLDLIAQNGSKPCHDVATAEVQLFGLPKPEEADTYIKFKCGKIHSLTLVAFDALGRKRCAGGDYFEIDISGANWKSRAPVLDLQDGSYNILLQMHPAFAGIYRFRIVLGFSNYHGLHRRPERWFRNVTVLDMHLQFVQEEESKDSITRLPNLTQCSSEDFRLDGWIGRWVRTKYNASCSVDQMGRFRCLDSNARCTEPWCQGPIGALESNGWVYSAHCAFRIFTDHDAWKCLNRKWIFFWGDSNHVDSVRNFLNFVLGFENITEVPRRFDTTYYRPGDPSQYVRITSMFNGHSNASLNHEGLFSLHDEAFREQVAAFFKGKPVPDAIILNSGLHDGVYWKHLHQFAEEGAGKAVQFWASLLDGIQGKRPRVVYRTTITTAAWARGAPFNPQKMEIFNNILVEKFREANLLWGVVDGFDLTYPWHFDNNCSDGVHYGKPPAASRWYGQWGHQYFVDLMLVHILMHALCVS
;
A
#
# COMPACT_ATOMS: atom_id res chain seq x y z
N MET A 1 -79.13 40.75 4.04
CA MET A 1 -78.88 40.22 2.68
C MET A 1 -77.38 40.26 2.43
N GLN A 2 -76.82 39.09 2.07
CA GLN A 2 -75.54 38.77 1.42
C GLN A 2 -74.28 39.66 1.59
N GLY A 3 -73.15 39.02 1.91
CA GLY A 3 -71.82 39.49 1.49
C GLY A 3 -70.65 39.04 2.38
N LYS A 4 -70.17 37.80 2.21
CA LYS A 4 -68.93 37.28 2.82
C LYS A 4 -67.69 37.90 2.14
N GLY A 5 -66.73 38.40 2.92
CA GLY A 5 -65.36 38.71 2.48
C GLY A 5 -64.34 37.87 3.25
N LYS A 6 -63.59 37.01 2.55
CA LYS A 6 -62.53 36.14 3.10
C LYS A 6 -61.22 36.91 3.21
N SER A 7 -60.54 36.78 4.36
CA SER A 7 -59.13 37.15 4.55
C SER A 7 -58.21 36.10 3.92
N GLY A 8 -57.36 36.52 2.99
CA GLY A 8 -56.28 35.68 2.45
C GLY A 8 -55.02 35.80 3.30
N THR A 9 -54.60 34.68 3.89
CA THR A 9 -53.26 34.47 4.44
C THR A 9 -52.28 34.27 3.29
N GLN A 10 -51.30 35.18 3.14
CA GLN A 10 -50.19 35.01 2.20
C GLN A 10 -49.23 33.92 2.71
N LEU A 11 -49.12 32.83 1.95
CA LEU A 11 -48.00 31.89 2.07
C LEU A 11 -46.69 32.58 1.65
N PRO A 12 -45.56 32.31 2.32
CA PRO A 12 -44.27 32.85 1.91
C PRO A 12 -43.92 32.36 0.50
N GLY A 13 -43.45 33.30 -0.33
CA GLY A 13 -43.16 33.09 -1.74
C GLY A 13 -42.24 31.89 -1.97
N THR A 14 -42.57 31.13 -3.02
CA THR A 14 -41.89 29.94 -3.53
C THR A 14 -40.37 30.08 -3.63
N THR A 15 -39.86 31.29 -3.80
CA THR A 15 -38.43 31.62 -3.79
C THR A 15 -37.73 31.35 -2.45
N THR A 16 -38.39 31.59 -1.32
CA THR A 16 -37.78 31.42 0.01
C THR A 16 -37.62 29.93 0.37
N LEU A 17 -38.59 29.11 -0.05
CA LEU A 17 -38.55 27.66 0.14
C LEU A 17 -37.51 26.99 -0.78
N LEU A 18 -37.37 27.48 -2.01
CA LEU A 18 -36.36 27.02 -2.96
C LEU A 18 -34.93 27.32 -2.48
N VAL A 19 -34.69 28.50 -1.90
CA VAL A 19 -33.37 28.85 -1.35
C VAL A 19 -33.04 28.01 -0.12
N ALA A 20 -34.00 27.73 0.76
CA ALA A 20 -33.80 26.86 1.91
C ALA A 20 -33.51 25.40 1.49
N ILE A 21 -34.23 24.87 0.50
CA ILE A 21 -33.98 23.53 -0.04
C ILE A 21 -32.60 23.44 -0.71
N LEU A 22 -32.22 24.46 -1.48
CA LEU A 22 -30.92 24.52 -2.16
C LEU A 22 -29.76 24.60 -1.16
N MET A 23 -29.88 25.42 -0.11
CA MET A 23 -28.87 25.51 0.95
C MET A 23 -28.74 24.21 1.74
N THR A 24 -29.87 23.52 1.99
CA THR A 24 -29.85 22.23 2.68
C THR A 24 -29.23 21.13 1.81
N LEU A 25 -29.46 21.14 0.49
CA LEU A 25 -28.82 20.23 -0.47
C LEU A 25 -27.31 20.48 -0.58
N ILE A 26 -26.88 21.75 -0.60
CA ILE A 26 -25.46 22.12 -0.62
C ILE A 26 -24.78 21.70 0.69
N LEU A 27 -25.45 21.86 1.84
CA LEU A 27 -24.93 21.38 3.11
C LEU A 27 -24.84 19.85 3.16
N LEU A 28 -25.79 19.13 2.55
CA LEU A 28 -25.75 17.66 2.42
C LEU A 28 -24.61 17.18 1.50
N LEU A 29 -24.35 17.89 0.40
CA LEU A 29 -23.28 17.61 -0.55
C LEU A 29 -21.88 17.93 0.01
N LEU A 30 -21.78 18.88 0.94
CA LEU A 30 -20.52 19.23 1.62
C LEU A 30 -20.22 18.34 2.83
N THR A 31 -21.23 17.74 3.45
CA THR A 31 -21.07 16.93 4.68
C THR A 31 -21.09 15.42 4.43
N THR A 32 -21.72 14.97 3.34
CA THR A 32 -21.64 13.57 2.89
C THR A 32 -20.88 13.56 1.57
N GLY A 33 -19.70 12.95 1.54
CA GLY A 33 -18.85 12.81 0.34
C GLY A 33 -19.47 11.89 -0.72
N SER A 34 -20.69 12.20 -1.14
CA SER A 34 -21.55 11.34 -1.95
C SER A 34 -21.45 11.76 -3.42
N ASN A 35 -20.46 11.22 -4.13
CA ASN A 35 -20.45 11.18 -5.60
C ASN A 35 -21.49 10.19 -6.18
N TYR A 36 -22.40 9.67 -5.36
CA TYR A 36 -23.34 8.61 -5.72
C TYR A 36 -24.44 8.99 -6.74
N LEU A 37 -24.58 10.26 -7.12
CA LEU A 37 -25.60 10.70 -8.09
C LEU A 37 -25.05 11.22 -9.43
N LEU A 38 -23.72 11.32 -9.58
CA LEU A 38 -23.09 11.61 -10.89
C LEU A 38 -22.71 10.35 -11.68
N GLU A 39 -22.82 9.16 -11.07
CA GLU A 39 -22.44 7.88 -11.67
C GLU A 39 -23.49 7.25 -12.60
N ALA A 40 -24.72 7.76 -12.65
CA ALA A 40 -25.79 7.14 -13.46
C ALA A 40 -25.83 7.63 -14.93
N SER A 41 -25.02 8.61 -15.35
CA SER A 41 -25.14 9.22 -16.69
C SER A 41 -23.90 9.19 -17.57
N PHE A 42 -22.74 8.73 -17.06
CA PHE A 42 -21.52 8.61 -17.87
C PHE A 42 -21.09 7.15 -18.17
N GLY A 43 -21.76 6.15 -17.58
CA GLY A 43 -21.48 4.73 -17.83
C GLY A 43 -22.00 4.16 -19.15
N PHE A 44 -22.64 4.97 -20.02
CA PHE A 44 -23.35 4.47 -21.20
C PHE A 44 -22.67 4.71 -22.56
N PHE A 45 -21.45 5.27 -22.60
CA PHE A 45 -20.75 5.55 -23.87
C PHE A 45 -19.30 5.01 -23.98
N ALA A 46 -18.90 4.05 -23.15
CA ALA A 46 -17.71 3.24 -23.45
C ALA A 46 -18.11 2.14 -24.45
N ARG A 47 -18.08 2.49 -25.74
CA ARG A 47 -18.33 1.58 -26.86
C ARG A 47 -17.44 0.34 -26.76
N GLN A 48 -18.10 -0.81 -26.86
CA GLN A 48 -17.52 -2.08 -27.30
C GLN A 48 -16.79 -1.86 -28.64
N LEU A 49 -15.47 -2.00 -28.62
CA LEU A 49 -14.72 -2.44 -29.79
C LEU A 49 -14.30 -3.88 -29.53
N PRO A 50 -14.45 -4.80 -30.49
CA PRO A 50 -14.03 -6.18 -30.32
C PRO A 50 -12.49 -6.20 -30.25
N LEU A 51 -11.96 -6.61 -29.10
CA LEU A 51 -10.55 -6.94 -28.95
C LEU A 51 -10.30 -8.28 -29.65
N THR A 52 -9.47 -8.26 -30.69
CA THR A 52 -8.80 -9.46 -31.19
C THR A 52 -7.80 -9.95 -30.13
N PRO A 53 -7.60 -11.27 -29.96
CA PRO A 53 -6.55 -11.81 -29.11
C PRO A 53 -5.20 -11.31 -29.63
N ILE A 54 -4.43 -10.65 -28.77
CA ILE A 54 -3.05 -10.26 -29.08
C ILE A 54 -2.24 -11.54 -29.23
N GLY A 55 -1.65 -11.73 -30.41
CA GLY A 55 -0.82 -12.87 -30.74
C GLY A 55 0.38 -12.96 -29.81
N LEU A 56 0.46 -14.07 -29.08
CA LEU A 56 1.70 -14.58 -28.52
C LEU A 56 2.66 -14.94 -29.66
N LEU A 57 3.94 -14.67 -29.40
CA LEU A 57 5.14 -15.10 -30.15
C LEU A 57 5.35 -14.45 -31.52
N ASN A 58 6.21 -13.43 -31.55
CA ASN A 58 7.09 -13.24 -32.70
C ASN A 58 8.47 -13.75 -32.32
N ASN A 59 8.89 -14.81 -33.01
CA ASN A 59 10.13 -15.55 -32.81
C ASN A 59 11.31 -14.72 -33.36
N ARG A 60 11.63 -13.60 -32.72
CA ARG A 60 12.89 -12.88 -33.00
C ARG A 60 14.03 -13.64 -32.33
N THR A 61 15.08 -13.89 -33.09
CA THR A 61 16.24 -14.72 -32.72
C THR A 61 16.91 -14.19 -31.45
N SER A 62 17.56 -15.07 -30.67
CA SER A 62 18.22 -14.71 -29.41
C SER A 62 19.30 -13.62 -29.55
N GLU A 63 19.79 -13.37 -30.77
CA GLU A 63 20.73 -12.29 -31.08
C GLU A 63 20.08 -10.89 -31.06
N GLU A 64 18.84 -10.72 -31.51
CA GLU A 64 18.15 -9.42 -31.45
C GLU A 64 17.70 -9.10 -30.02
N ALA A 65 17.29 -10.11 -29.25
CA ALA A 65 17.00 -9.96 -27.81
C ALA A 65 18.25 -9.53 -27.03
N SER A 66 19.43 -10.06 -27.38
CA SER A 66 20.70 -9.67 -26.75
C SER A 66 21.15 -8.24 -27.06
N ARG A 67 20.66 -7.64 -28.16
CA ARG A 67 20.93 -6.23 -28.53
C ARG A 67 19.95 -5.24 -27.93
N LEU A 68 18.76 -5.70 -27.50
CA LEU A 68 17.67 -4.86 -26.99
C LEU A 68 17.59 -4.79 -25.46
N VAL A 69 18.28 -5.72 -24.77
CA VAL A 69 18.29 -5.86 -23.31
C VAL A 69 19.58 -5.24 -22.74
N PRO A 70 19.50 -4.17 -21.93
CA PRO A 70 20.61 -3.76 -21.09
C PRO A 70 20.91 -4.87 -20.07
N THR A 71 22.16 -5.33 -20.00
CA THR A 71 22.63 -6.29 -18.97
C THR A 71 22.71 -5.61 -17.60
N VAL A 72 21.55 -5.42 -16.96
CA VAL A 72 21.45 -4.98 -15.55
C VAL A 72 21.13 -6.17 -14.62
N GLY A 73 20.68 -7.30 -15.18
CA GLY A 73 20.59 -8.57 -14.44
C GLY A 73 21.95 -9.20 -14.08
N ALA A 74 23.05 -8.62 -14.56
CA ALA A 74 24.40 -9.13 -14.34
C ALA A 74 24.93 -8.89 -12.91
N GLU A 75 24.38 -7.95 -12.14
CA GLU A 75 24.80 -7.73 -10.75
C GLU A 75 24.17 -8.76 -9.80
N TYR A 76 22.87 -9.04 -9.93
CA TYR A 76 22.21 -10.10 -9.13
C TYR A 76 22.67 -11.52 -9.49
N SER A 77 23.12 -11.74 -10.72
CA SER A 77 23.66 -13.06 -11.14
C SER A 77 25.13 -13.25 -10.84
N LYS A 78 25.89 -12.18 -10.51
CA LYS A 78 27.31 -12.29 -10.13
C LYS A 78 27.52 -12.53 -8.65
N GLU A 79 26.70 -11.98 -7.75
CA GLU A 79 26.84 -12.25 -6.30
C GLU A 79 26.43 -13.68 -5.91
N ASP A 80 25.48 -14.31 -6.61
CA ASP A 80 25.09 -15.71 -6.35
C ASP A 80 25.98 -16.76 -7.05
N ALA A 81 26.92 -16.32 -7.91
CA ALA A 81 27.82 -17.24 -8.63
C ALA A 81 29.01 -17.72 -7.78
N ASP A 82 29.29 -17.10 -6.62
CA ASP A 82 30.52 -17.33 -5.85
C ASP A 82 30.33 -17.89 -4.42
N SER A 83 29.08 -18.18 -3.98
CA SER A 83 28.85 -18.92 -2.73
C SER A 83 28.11 -20.23 -2.97
N GLY A 84 28.88 -21.29 -3.22
CA GLY A 84 28.33 -22.64 -3.29
C GLY A 84 27.52 -22.98 -2.02
N ARG A 85 26.25 -23.38 -2.23
CA ARG A 85 25.31 -24.07 -1.31
C ARG A 85 24.13 -23.30 -0.70
N HIS A 86 23.99 -21.97 -0.85
CA HIS A 86 22.80 -21.25 -0.36
C HIS A 86 22.32 -20.18 -1.36
N ILE A 87 21.02 -20.18 -1.70
CA ILE A 87 20.38 -19.11 -2.49
C ILE A 87 19.76 -18.12 -1.52
N ASN A 88 19.88 -16.82 -1.79
CA ASN A 88 19.32 -15.76 -0.95
C ASN A 88 17.89 -15.40 -1.35
N TRP A 89 17.13 -14.89 -0.38
CA TRP A 89 15.87 -14.22 -0.68
C TRP A 89 16.11 -12.97 -1.53
N LEU A 90 15.22 -12.72 -2.48
CA LEU A 90 15.18 -11.49 -3.25
C LEU A 90 15.09 -10.29 -2.30
N ARG A 91 16.00 -9.33 -2.49
CA ARG A 91 16.06 -8.07 -1.73
C ARG A 91 16.04 -6.89 -2.69
N MET A 92 15.39 -5.80 -2.27
CA MET A 92 15.49 -4.55 -3.01
C MET A 92 16.92 -4.03 -2.89
N PRO A 93 17.49 -3.50 -3.98
CA PRO A 93 18.76 -2.81 -3.88
C PRO A 93 18.57 -1.54 -3.03
N PRO A 94 19.59 -1.12 -2.26
CA PRO A 94 19.57 0.18 -1.59
C PRO A 94 19.33 1.29 -2.61
N ILE A 95 18.49 2.24 -2.24
CA ILE A 95 18.11 3.35 -3.12
C ILE A 95 18.78 4.61 -2.57
N PHE A 96 19.75 5.14 -3.32
CA PHE A 96 20.43 6.39 -2.98
C PHE A 96 19.96 7.53 -3.89
N ASN A 97 19.88 8.74 -3.35
CA ASN A 97 19.50 9.96 -4.07
C ASN A 97 18.17 9.84 -4.82
N TYR A 98 17.19 9.15 -4.23
CA TYR A 98 15.87 8.90 -4.78
C TYR A 98 15.16 10.20 -5.17
N THR A 99 15.15 11.19 -4.27
CA THR A 99 14.49 12.48 -4.49
C THR A 99 15.11 13.17 -5.70
N GLN A 100 16.42 13.36 -5.71
CA GLN A 100 17.09 14.05 -6.82
C GLN A 100 16.89 13.30 -8.14
N ARG A 101 17.02 11.96 -8.13
CA ARG A 101 16.77 11.12 -9.31
C ARG A 101 15.39 11.37 -9.89
N TYR A 102 14.32 11.35 -9.08
CA TYR A 102 12.97 11.56 -9.61
C TYR A 102 12.70 13.01 -10.02
N LEU A 103 13.31 14.00 -9.35
CA LEU A 103 13.24 15.39 -9.80
C LEU A 103 13.86 15.55 -11.20
N ASP A 104 15.03 14.94 -11.43
CA ASP A 104 15.72 14.97 -12.73
C ASP A 104 14.91 14.26 -13.82
N LEU A 105 14.34 13.08 -13.51
CA LEU A 105 13.52 12.33 -14.45
C LEU A 105 12.26 13.11 -14.86
N ILE A 106 11.62 13.80 -13.93
CA ILE A 106 10.44 14.62 -14.20
C ILE A 106 10.81 15.89 -14.96
N ALA A 107 11.93 16.53 -14.64
CA ALA A 107 12.43 17.68 -15.38
C ALA A 107 12.80 17.33 -16.83
N GLN A 108 13.29 16.11 -17.05
CA GLN A 108 13.58 15.60 -18.39
C GLN A 108 12.32 15.15 -19.14
N ASN A 109 11.21 14.83 -18.47
CA ASN A 109 9.99 14.36 -19.13
C ASN A 109 9.47 15.43 -20.11
N GLY A 110 9.22 15.05 -21.36
CA GLY A 110 8.89 15.95 -22.47
C GLY A 110 10.05 16.73 -23.11
N SER A 111 11.29 16.58 -22.63
CA SER A 111 12.46 17.27 -23.22
C SER A 111 12.90 16.74 -24.59
N LYS A 112 12.48 15.51 -24.94
CA LYS A 112 12.80 14.85 -26.22
C LYS A 112 11.51 14.35 -26.88
N PRO A 113 11.44 14.28 -28.23
CA PRO A 113 10.26 13.80 -28.94
C PRO A 113 9.76 12.43 -28.46
N CYS A 114 10.67 11.60 -27.96
CA CYS A 114 10.35 10.27 -27.47
C CYS A 114 9.90 10.23 -25.99
N HIS A 115 9.96 11.31 -25.21
CA HIS A 115 9.44 11.31 -23.84
C HIS A 115 7.91 11.47 -23.80
N ASP A 116 7.34 12.27 -24.70
CA ASP A 116 5.88 12.56 -24.73
C ASP A 116 5.02 11.52 -25.46
N VAL A 117 5.60 10.39 -25.84
CA VAL A 117 4.89 9.35 -26.58
C VAL A 117 4.36 8.30 -25.61
N ALA A 118 3.07 7.97 -25.64
CA ALA A 118 2.53 6.94 -24.76
C ALA A 118 2.92 5.53 -25.23
N THR A 119 3.06 4.61 -24.28
CA THR A 119 3.24 3.19 -24.57
C THR A 119 1.97 2.61 -25.19
N ALA A 120 2.06 2.00 -26.36
CA ALA A 120 0.91 1.35 -27.00
C ALA A 120 0.94 -0.16 -26.79
N GLU A 121 2.13 -0.76 -26.86
CA GLU A 121 2.36 -2.21 -26.76
C GLU A 121 3.54 -2.48 -25.83
N VAL A 122 3.59 -3.67 -25.26
CA VAL A 122 4.74 -4.17 -24.51
C VAL A 122 5.12 -5.57 -24.98
N GLN A 123 6.39 -5.90 -24.88
CA GLN A 123 6.89 -7.26 -25.12
C GLN A 123 7.67 -7.74 -23.90
N LEU A 124 7.48 -9.01 -23.55
CA LEU A 124 8.14 -9.62 -22.40
C LEU A 124 9.23 -10.59 -22.88
N PHE A 125 10.43 -10.42 -22.33
CA PHE A 125 11.62 -11.22 -22.60
C PHE A 125 12.11 -11.91 -21.32
N GLY A 126 13.00 -12.89 -21.48
CA GLY A 126 13.54 -13.67 -20.36
C GLY A 126 12.67 -14.85 -19.93
N LEU A 127 11.57 -15.11 -20.64
CA LEU A 127 10.76 -16.31 -20.44
C LEU A 127 11.55 -17.56 -20.84
N PRO A 128 11.58 -18.62 -20.01
CA PRO A 128 12.12 -19.92 -20.40
C PRO A 128 11.41 -20.44 -21.64
N LYS A 129 12.14 -21.17 -22.50
CA LYS A 129 11.52 -21.83 -23.65
C LYS A 129 10.57 -22.91 -23.15
N PRO A 130 9.29 -22.91 -23.57
CA PRO A 130 8.41 -24.03 -23.28
C PRO A 130 8.91 -25.27 -24.02
N GLU A 131 8.90 -26.43 -23.36
CA GLU A 131 9.09 -27.71 -24.03
C GLU A 131 7.83 -28.07 -24.83
N GLU A 132 7.94 -28.85 -25.92
CA GLU A 132 6.80 -29.13 -26.81
C GLU A 132 5.59 -29.79 -26.10
N ALA A 133 5.84 -30.49 -24.98
CA ALA A 133 4.81 -31.12 -24.17
C ALA A 133 4.23 -30.22 -23.06
N ASP A 134 4.78 -29.02 -22.85
CA ASP A 134 4.45 -28.18 -21.70
C ASP A 134 3.23 -27.31 -21.95
N THR A 135 2.25 -27.42 -21.04
CA THR A 135 1.06 -26.56 -21.04
C THR A 135 1.36 -25.13 -20.54
N TYR A 136 2.39 -24.97 -19.72
CA TYR A 136 2.72 -23.69 -19.05
C TYR A 136 4.22 -23.39 -19.12
N ILE A 137 4.58 -22.11 -19.08
CA ILE A 137 5.98 -21.70 -18.92
C ILE A 137 6.44 -22.05 -17.50
N LYS A 138 7.50 -22.85 -17.41
CA LYS A 138 8.04 -23.36 -16.15
C LYS A 138 9.17 -22.50 -15.61
N PHE A 139 9.07 -22.13 -14.34
CA PHE A 139 10.13 -21.50 -13.55
C PHE A 139 10.55 -22.42 -12.41
N LYS A 140 11.84 -22.42 -12.07
CA LYS A 140 12.33 -23.17 -10.90
C LYS A 140 12.07 -22.39 -9.62
N CYS A 141 11.50 -23.02 -8.59
CA CYS A 141 11.41 -22.41 -7.26
C CYS A 141 12.81 -22.13 -6.67
N GLY A 142 12.87 -21.25 -5.67
CA GLY A 142 14.10 -20.88 -4.96
C GLY A 142 14.96 -19.85 -5.69
N LYS A 143 15.04 -19.93 -7.03
CA LYS A 143 15.85 -19.03 -7.86
C LYS A 143 15.14 -17.69 -8.12
N ILE A 144 15.94 -16.63 -8.22
CA ILE A 144 15.50 -15.33 -8.73
C ILE A 144 15.49 -15.38 -10.25
N HIS A 145 14.34 -15.13 -10.85
CA HIS A 145 14.17 -15.01 -12.29
C HIS A 145 14.03 -13.55 -12.68
N SER A 146 14.79 -13.13 -13.68
CA SER A 146 14.72 -11.77 -14.23
C SER A 146 14.05 -11.80 -15.58
N LEU A 147 12.97 -11.04 -15.71
CA LEU A 147 12.25 -10.83 -16.96
C LEU A 147 12.40 -9.36 -17.37
N THR A 148 12.50 -9.10 -18.67
CA THR A 148 12.59 -7.74 -19.19
C THR A 148 11.34 -7.41 -19.98
N LEU A 149 10.61 -6.40 -19.54
CA LEU A 149 9.48 -5.82 -20.24
C LEU A 149 9.97 -4.64 -21.08
N VAL A 150 9.68 -4.62 -22.36
CA VAL A 150 10.07 -3.53 -23.27
C VAL A 150 8.80 -2.87 -23.81
N ALA A 151 8.70 -1.55 -23.64
CA ALA A 151 7.58 -0.76 -24.08
C ALA A 151 7.79 -0.22 -25.50
N PHE A 152 6.73 -0.18 -26.30
CA PHE A 152 6.71 0.30 -27.68
C PHE A 152 5.62 1.35 -27.87
N ASP A 153 5.86 2.32 -28.76
CA ASP A 153 4.86 3.31 -29.14
C ASP A 153 3.84 2.78 -30.16
N ALA A 154 2.85 3.61 -30.51
CA ALA A 154 1.80 3.26 -31.48
C ALA A 154 2.31 2.99 -32.91
N LEU A 155 3.57 3.33 -33.21
CA LEU A 155 4.23 3.06 -34.48
C LEU A 155 5.14 1.82 -34.40
N GLY A 156 5.12 1.09 -33.28
CA GLY A 156 5.95 -0.09 -33.07
C GLY A 156 7.42 0.20 -32.78
N ARG A 157 7.76 1.46 -32.43
CA ARG A 157 9.14 1.84 -32.09
C ARG A 157 9.38 1.66 -30.60
N LYS A 158 10.53 1.11 -30.22
CA LYS A 158 10.94 0.99 -28.80
C LYS A 158 10.88 2.38 -28.16
N ARG A 159 10.22 2.48 -27.01
CA ARG A 159 10.24 3.69 -26.16
C ARG A 159 11.70 4.00 -25.80
N CYS A 160 12.07 5.27 -25.72
CA CYS A 160 13.44 5.67 -25.39
C CYS A 160 13.60 6.06 -23.90
N ALA A 161 12.49 6.05 -23.15
CA ALA A 161 12.38 6.67 -21.83
C ALA A 161 11.45 5.85 -20.95
N GLY A 162 11.73 5.89 -19.65
CA GLY A 162 10.94 5.24 -18.61
C GLY A 162 9.65 5.98 -18.26
N GLY A 163 9.16 5.72 -17.06
CA GLY A 163 8.01 6.42 -16.45
C GLY A 163 6.64 5.76 -16.62
N ASP A 164 6.53 4.68 -17.39
CA ASP A 164 5.39 3.78 -17.28
C ASP A 164 5.32 3.17 -15.87
N TYR A 165 4.10 3.05 -15.36
CA TYR A 165 3.81 2.40 -14.09
C TYR A 165 3.08 1.09 -14.36
N PHE A 166 3.82 0.00 -14.20
CA PHE A 166 3.30 -1.35 -14.32
C PHE A 166 2.97 -1.92 -12.94
N GLU A 167 1.74 -2.38 -12.78
CA GLU A 167 1.31 -3.15 -11.63
C GLU A 167 1.45 -4.64 -11.95
N ILE A 168 2.24 -5.35 -11.14
CA ILE A 168 2.51 -6.76 -11.35
C ILE A 168 1.84 -7.59 -10.24
N ASP A 169 0.99 -8.54 -10.62
CA ASP A 169 0.34 -9.47 -9.71
C ASP A 169 0.81 -10.89 -9.99
N ILE A 170 1.31 -11.56 -8.94
CA ILE A 170 1.45 -13.02 -8.91
C ILE A 170 0.44 -13.51 -7.89
N SER A 171 -0.59 -14.22 -8.33
CA SER A 171 -1.68 -14.64 -7.46
C SER A 171 -2.10 -16.09 -7.68
N GLY A 172 -2.39 -16.76 -6.57
CA GLY A 172 -2.92 -18.12 -6.54
C GLY A 172 -3.62 -18.41 -5.20
N ALA A 173 -4.02 -19.66 -5.00
CA ALA A 173 -4.78 -20.05 -3.81
C ALA A 173 -4.01 -19.84 -2.49
N ASN A 174 -2.70 -20.06 -2.53
CA ASN A 174 -1.81 -20.10 -1.35
C ASN A 174 -0.66 -19.09 -1.37
N TRP A 175 -0.54 -18.28 -2.43
CA TRP A 175 0.49 -17.26 -2.56
C TRP A 175 -0.06 -16.02 -3.25
N LYS A 176 0.37 -14.85 -2.77
CA LYS A 176 0.12 -13.57 -3.43
C LYS A 176 1.26 -12.59 -3.16
N SER A 177 1.83 -11.96 -4.19
CA SER A 177 2.93 -11.01 -4.03
C SER A 177 2.96 -10.01 -5.19
N ARG A 178 3.60 -8.85 -4.96
CA ARG A 178 4.00 -7.93 -6.03
C ARG A 178 5.42 -8.29 -6.46
N ALA A 179 5.67 -8.35 -7.77
CA ALA A 179 7.03 -8.48 -8.27
C ALA A 179 7.67 -7.08 -8.32
N PRO A 180 8.89 -6.87 -7.82
CA PRO A 180 9.59 -5.62 -8.01
C PRO A 180 9.77 -5.29 -9.49
N VAL A 181 9.58 -4.01 -9.84
CA VAL A 181 9.78 -3.48 -11.19
C VAL A 181 10.86 -2.41 -11.12
N LEU A 182 11.94 -2.61 -11.86
CA LEU A 182 13.04 -1.66 -11.99
C LEU A 182 12.95 -0.98 -13.36
N ASP A 183 12.66 0.32 -13.37
CA ASP A 183 12.66 1.14 -14.58
C ASP A 183 14.09 1.48 -15.00
N LEU A 184 14.53 0.95 -16.15
CA LEU A 184 15.87 1.14 -16.71
C LEU A 184 16.03 2.47 -17.46
N GLN A 185 14.98 3.30 -17.50
CA GLN A 185 14.95 4.65 -18.06
C GLN A 185 15.17 4.73 -19.58
N ASP A 186 15.15 3.60 -20.28
CA ASP A 186 15.33 3.49 -21.72
C ASP A 186 14.08 2.90 -22.42
N GLY A 187 12.93 2.89 -21.73
CA GLY A 187 11.71 2.23 -22.19
C GLY A 187 11.65 0.73 -21.89
N SER A 188 12.62 0.18 -21.14
CA SER A 188 12.59 -1.19 -20.63
C SER A 188 12.59 -1.25 -19.10
N TYR A 189 12.04 -2.35 -18.58
CA TYR A 189 11.77 -2.57 -17.16
C TYR A 189 12.15 -3.99 -16.78
N ASN A 190 12.91 -4.15 -15.69
CA ASN A 190 13.23 -5.48 -15.16
C ASN A 190 12.22 -5.88 -14.08
N ILE A 191 11.65 -7.07 -14.23
CA ILE A 191 10.74 -7.70 -13.28
C ILE A 191 11.47 -8.87 -12.63
N LEU A 192 11.46 -8.92 -11.30
CA LEU A 192 12.13 -9.97 -10.54
C LEU A 192 11.09 -10.90 -9.89
N LEU A 193 11.22 -12.21 -10.13
CA LEU A 193 10.32 -13.24 -9.61
C LEU A 193 11.09 -14.24 -8.74
N GLN A 194 10.56 -14.56 -7.57
CA GLN A 194 11.07 -15.66 -6.75
C GLN A 194 9.91 -16.31 -5.99
N MET A 195 9.77 -17.63 -6.12
CA MET A 195 8.77 -18.43 -5.42
C MET A 195 9.46 -19.44 -4.51
N HIS A 196 8.97 -19.60 -3.30
CA HIS A 196 9.53 -20.59 -2.38
C HIS A 196 9.10 -22.03 -2.77
N PRO A 197 9.98 -23.05 -2.69
CA PRO A 197 9.67 -24.43 -3.09
C PRO A 197 8.42 -25.05 -2.46
N ALA A 198 8.09 -24.67 -1.22
CA ALA A 198 6.87 -25.13 -0.53
C ALA A 198 5.55 -24.64 -1.17
N PHE A 199 5.63 -23.65 -2.06
CA PHE A 199 4.51 -23.11 -2.84
C PHE A 199 4.75 -23.33 -4.33
N ALA A 200 5.35 -24.46 -4.71
CA ALA A 200 5.35 -24.89 -6.11
C ALA A 200 3.89 -25.09 -6.58
N GLY A 201 3.61 -24.70 -7.82
CA GLY A 201 2.24 -24.70 -8.34
C GLY A 201 2.05 -23.79 -9.53
N ILE A 202 0.79 -23.68 -9.95
CA ILE A 202 0.38 -22.82 -11.06
C ILE A 202 -0.17 -21.52 -10.49
N TYR A 203 0.34 -20.40 -10.98
CA TYR A 203 -0.02 -19.06 -10.52
C TYR A 203 -0.40 -18.19 -11.70
N ARG A 204 -1.39 -17.33 -11.48
CA ARG A 204 -1.74 -16.29 -12.45
C ARG A 204 -0.71 -15.17 -12.34
N PHE A 205 -0.11 -14.82 -13.46
CA PHE A 205 0.82 -13.71 -13.62
C PHE A 205 0.19 -12.67 -14.52
N ARG A 206 0.00 -11.47 -13.96
CA ARG A 206 -0.65 -10.37 -14.67
C ARG A 206 0.20 -9.11 -14.61
N ILE A 207 0.32 -8.44 -15.74
CA ILE A 207 0.94 -7.12 -15.88
C ILE A 207 -0.15 -6.15 -16.32
N VAL A 208 -0.38 -5.12 -15.53
CA VAL A 208 -1.34 -4.05 -15.82
C VAL A 208 -0.58 -2.74 -15.99
N LEU A 209 -0.80 -2.07 -17.11
CA LEU A 209 -0.30 -0.71 -17.33
C LEU A 209 -1.27 0.28 -16.70
N GLY A 210 -0.86 0.88 -15.59
CA GLY A 210 -1.63 1.87 -14.84
C GLY A 210 -1.50 3.27 -15.45
N PHE A 211 -0.27 3.73 -15.66
CA PHE A 211 0.04 5.04 -16.23
C PHE A 211 1.23 4.95 -17.19
N SER A 212 1.29 5.87 -18.15
CA SER A 212 2.48 6.09 -18.97
C SER A 212 3.16 7.40 -18.62
N ASN A 213 4.46 7.52 -18.89
CA ASN A 213 5.23 8.77 -18.84
C ASN A 213 5.05 9.60 -17.56
N TYR A 214 5.06 8.93 -16.40
CA TYR A 214 4.86 9.56 -15.10
C TYR A 214 3.51 10.27 -14.91
N HIS A 215 2.51 10.00 -15.75
CA HIS A 215 1.23 10.70 -15.68
C HIS A 215 0.45 10.48 -14.38
N GLY A 216 0.76 9.43 -13.60
CA GLY A 216 0.23 9.26 -12.25
C GLY A 216 0.67 10.35 -11.28
N LEU A 217 1.79 11.05 -11.56
CA LEU A 217 2.27 12.16 -10.74
C LEU A 217 1.53 13.48 -10.97
N HIS A 218 0.67 13.56 -11.99
CA HIS A 218 -0.12 14.76 -12.21
C HIS A 218 -1.09 15.03 -11.06
N ARG A 219 -1.48 16.30 -10.90
CA ARG A 219 -2.50 16.71 -9.92
C ARG A 219 -3.85 16.03 -10.15
N ARG A 220 -4.22 15.81 -11.42
CA ARG A 220 -5.49 15.20 -11.85
C ARG A 220 -5.22 14.04 -12.82
N PRO A 221 -4.71 12.91 -12.32
CA PRO A 221 -4.18 11.82 -13.14
C PRO A 221 -5.28 11.01 -13.85
N GLU A 222 -6.56 11.20 -13.51
CA GLU A 222 -7.69 10.34 -13.89
C GLU A 222 -7.79 10.16 -15.42
N ARG A 223 -7.59 11.24 -16.18
CA ARG A 223 -7.65 11.19 -17.66
C ARG A 223 -6.53 10.39 -18.32
N TRP A 224 -5.47 10.09 -17.59
CA TRP A 224 -4.32 9.32 -18.05
C TRP A 224 -4.27 7.92 -17.45
N PHE A 225 -5.20 7.58 -16.56
CA PHE A 225 -5.29 6.25 -15.99
C PHE A 225 -5.73 5.26 -17.07
N ARG A 226 -4.96 4.21 -17.26
CA ARG A 226 -5.13 3.27 -18.37
C ARG A 226 -5.82 1.99 -17.95
N ASN A 227 -5.41 1.41 -16.83
CA ASN A 227 -5.90 0.13 -16.32
C ASN A 227 -5.98 -0.96 -17.41
N VAL A 228 -4.94 -1.05 -18.26
CA VAL A 228 -4.91 -2.01 -19.36
C VAL A 228 -4.09 -3.22 -18.94
N THR A 229 -4.71 -4.40 -18.91
CA THR A 229 -3.98 -5.66 -18.78
C THR A 229 -3.19 -5.89 -20.06
N VAL A 230 -1.86 -5.78 -19.98
CA VAL A 230 -0.96 -5.95 -21.13
C VAL A 230 -0.40 -7.37 -21.23
N LEU A 231 -0.47 -8.13 -20.14
CA LEU A 231 -0.17 -9.56 -20.10
C LEU A 231 -1.02 -10.24 -19.04
N ASP A 232 -1.58 -11.41 -19.37
CA ASP A 232 -2.29 -12.27 -18.44
C ASP A 232 -2.04 -13.73 -18.83
N MET A 233 -1.29 -14.45 -18.00
CA MET A 233 -0.91 -15.83 -18.28
C MET A 233 -0.74 -16.64 -17.01
N HIS A 234 -0.64 -17.95 -17.15
CA HIS A 234 -0.33 -18.85 -16.05
C HIS A 234 1.15 -19.26 -16.12
N LEU A 235 1.84 -19.11 -14.99
CA LEU A 235 3.21 -19.57 -14.79
C LEU A 235 3.20 -20.79 -13.88
N GLN A 236 3.99 -21.80 -14.22
CA GLN A 236 4.18 -22.97 -13.37
C GLN A 236 5.53 -22.85 -12.65
N PHE A 237 5.49 -22.83 -11.33
CA PHE A 237 6.69 -22.91 -10.50
C PHE A 237 6.90 -24.37 -10.06
N VAL A 238 8.03 -24.96 -10.48
CA VAL A 238 8.38 -26.36 -10.21
C VAL A 238 9.50 -26.46 -9.18
N GLN A 239 9.47 -27.50 -8.36
CA GLN A 239 10.58 -27.81 -7.47
C GLN A 239 11.81 -28.22 -8.29
N GLU A 240 13.00 -27.88 -7.81
CA GLU A 240 14.24 -28.41 -8.38
C GLU A 240 14.35 -29.88 -7.95
N GLU A 241 14.54 -30.80 -8.90
CA GLU A 241 14.81 -32.20 -8.57
C GLU A 241 16.07 -32.26 -7.71
N GLU A 242 15.97 -32.85 -6.51
CA GLU A 242 17.07 -32.96 -5.56
C GLU A 242 18.20 -33.80 -6.20
N SER A 243 19.16 -33.13 -6.85
CA SER A 243 20.43 -33.78 -7.15
C SER A 243 21.14 -34.01 -5.82
N LYS A 244 21.68 -35.21 -5.61
CA LYS A 244 22.31 -35.64 -4.35
C LYS A 244 23.44 -34.71 -3.87
N ASP A 245 23.94 -33.82 -4.74
CA ASP A 245 25.06 -32.91 -4.50
C ASP A 245 24.66 -31.41 -4.41
N SER A 246 23.39 -31.03 -4.57
CA SER A 246 22.98 -29.61 -4.54
C SER A 246 21.66 -29.35 -3.79
N ILE A 247 21.72 -29.18 -2.48
CA ILE A 247 20.57 -28.65 -1.71
C ILE A 247 20.56 -27.12 -1.84
N THR A 248 19.99 -26.61 -2.93
CA THR A 248 19.69 -25.17 -3.11
C THR A 248 18.40 -24.83 -2.35
N ARG A 249 18.49 -24.68 -1.02
CA ARG A 249 17.35 -24.28 -0.17
C ARG A 249 17.43 -22.80 0.20
N LEU A 250 16.30 -22.09 0.04
CA LEU A 250 16.14 -20.75 0.59
C LEU A 250 16.25 -20.81 2.12
N PRO A 251 16.93 -19.84 2.76
CA PRO A 251 17.02 -19.81 4.20
C PRO A 251 15.64 -19.60 4.81
N ASN A 252 15.36 -20.31 5.91
CA ASN A 252 14.15 -20.07 6.69
C ASN A 252 14.11 -18.62 7.16
N LEU A 253 12.93 -18.02 7.13
CA LEU A 253 12.74 -16.68 7.67
C LEU A 253 12.91 -16.71 9.18
N THR A 254 13.75 -15.82 9.67
CA THR A 254 13.84 -15.53 11.09
C THR A 254 12.78 -14.50 11.47
N GLN A 255 12.41 -14.48 12.75
CA GLN A 255 11.56 -13.42 13.26
C GLN A 255 12.23 -12.05 13.06
N CYS A 256 11.45 -11.04 12.67
CA CYS A 256 11.97 -9.68 12.48
C CYS A 256 12.64 -9.13 13.74
N SER A 257 13.86 -8.64 13.57
CA SER A 257 14.68 -7.90 14.52
C SER A 257 14.50 -6.40 14.34
N SER A 258 15.16 -5.59 15.19
CA SER A 258 15.16 -4.13 15.05
C SER A 258 15.88 -3.66 13.78
N GLU A 259 16.90 -4.37 13.30
CA GLU A 259 17.61 -4.04 12.06
C GLU A 259 16.74 -4.25 10.81
N ASP A 260 15.81 -5.20 10.86
CA ASP A 260 14.91 -5.48 9.74
C ASP A 260 13.98 -4.30 9.41
N PHE A 261 13.67 -3.44 10.38
CA PHE A 261 12.90 -2.22 10.17
C PHE A 261 13.74 -1.06 9.62
N ARG A 262 15.07 -1.19 9.57
CA ARG A 262 15.97 -0.14 9.05
C ARG A 262 16.29 -0.30 7.57
N LEU A 263 15.88 -1.40 6.95
CA LEU A 263 16.13 -1.66 5.53
C LEU A 263 15.42 -0.66 4.61
N ASP A 264 16.02 -0.40 3.45
CA ASP A 264 15.55 0.58 2.47
C ASP A 264 14.26 0.20 1.73
N GLY A 265 13.97 -1.09 1.63
CA GLY A 265 12.78 -1.57 0.95
C GLY A 265 12.35 -2.93 1.47
N TRP A 266 11.05 -3.20 1.35
CA TRP A 266 10.46 -4.48 1.71
C TRP A 266 10.08 -5.22 0.43
N ILE A 267 10.39 -6.51 0.39
CA ILE A 267 9.85 -7.44 -0.61
C ILE A 267 9.18 -8.55 0.14
N GLY A 268 7.85 -8.55 0.11
CA GLY A 268 7.08 -9.53 0.84
C GLY A 268 6.22 -10.42 -0.02
N ARG A 269 5.50 -11.26 0.70
CA ARG A 269 4.49 -12.16 0.16
C ARG A 269 3.43 -12.41 1.21
N TRP A 270 2.23 -12.53 0.71
CA TRP A 270 1.14 -13.19 1.40
C TRP A 270 1.19 -14.68 1.10
N VAL A 271 1.17 -15.49 2.14
CA VAL A 271 1.12 -16.94 2.04
C VAL A 271 -0.10 -17.47 2.79
N ARG A 272 -0.68 -18.55 2.29
CA ARG A 272 -1.81 -19.23 2.92
C ARG A 272 -1.43 -20.67 3.23
N THR A 273 -1.06 -20.93 4.48
CA THR A 273 -0.65 -22.27 4.93
C THR A 273 -1.78 -23.03 5.61
N LYS A 274 -2.84 -22.33 6.01
CA LYS A 274 -4.07 -22.89 6.54
C LYS A 274 -5.22 -22.39 5.72
N TYR A 275 -6.21 -23.23 5.46
CA TYR A 275 -7.34 -22.83 4.65
C TYR A 275 -8.57 -23.64 5.02
N ASN A 276 -9.69 -22.94 5.20
CA ASN A 276 -11.00 -23.54 5.37
C ASN A 276 -11.86 -23.20 4.15
N ALA A 277 -12.02 -24.16 3.25
CA ALA A 277 -12.77 -23.99 1.99
C ALA A 277 -14.28 -23.80 2.21
N SER A 278 -14.81 -24.32 3.31
CA SER A 278 -16.21 -24.17 3.71
C SER A 278 -16.49 -22.91 4.51
N CYS A 279 -15.47 -22.11 4.84
CA CYS A 279 -15.69 -20.90 5.62
C CYS A 279 -16.45 -19.85 4.80
N SER A 280 -17.49 -19.31 5.40
CA SER A 280 -18.13 -18.07 4.98
C SER A 280 -17.98 -17.00 6.06
N VAL A 281 -18.11 -15.75 5.64
CA VAL A 281 -18.33 -14.61 6.51
C VAL A 281 -19.53 -14.84 7.44
N ASP A 282 -19.42 -14.42 8.69
CA ASP A 282 -20.50 -14.55 9.68
C ASP A 282 -21.53 -13.41 9.62
N GLN A 283 -22.55 -13.48 10.48
CA GLN A 283 -23.62 -12.47 10.54
C GLN A 283 -23.13 -11.08 10.97
N MET A 284 -21.97 -11.00 11.62
CA MET A 284 -21.32 -9.74 12.00
C MET A 284 -20.36 -9.23 10.91
N GLY A 285 -20.30 -9.89 9.75
CA GLY A 285 -19.38 -9.52 8.69
C GLY A 285 -17.93 -9.95 8.93
N ARG A 286 -17.69 -10.88 9.87
CA ARG A 286 -16.33 -11.32 10.25
C ARG A 286 -15.93 -12.63 9.59
N PHE A 287 -14.63 -12.76 9.31
CA PHE A 287 -14.02 -13.91 8.65
C PHE A 287 -13.32 -14.85 9.64
N ARG A 288 -14.07 -15.33 10.65
CA ARG A 288 -13.60 -16.26 11.70
C ARG A 288 -13.46 -17.70 11.22
N CYS A 289 -12.67 -17.87 10.16
CA CYS A 289 -12.55 -19.13 9.43
C CYS A 289 -11.67 -20.19 10.10
N LEU A 290 -10.78 -19.74 10.98
CA LEU A 290 -9.84 -20.57 11.71
C LEU A 290 -10.11 -20.42 13.21
N ASP A 291 -9.77 -21.45 13.98
CA ASP A 291 -9.74 -21.36 15.44
C ASP A 291 -8.91 -20.15 15.88
N SER A 292 -9.37 -19.39 16.87
CA SER A 292 -8.70 -18.16 17.32
C SER A 292 -7.26 -18.41 17.80
N ASN A 293 -6.96 -19.61 18.29
CA ASN A 293 -5.64 -20.05 18.74
C ASN A 293 -4.91 -20.89 17.68
N ALA A 294 -5.43 -21.00 16.45
CA ALA A 294 -4.76 -21.67 15.36
C ALA A 294 -3.35 -21.09 15.21
N ARG A 295 -2.33 -21.92 15.44
CA ARG A 295 -0.93 -21.48 15.37
C ARG A 295 -0.52 -21.19 13.93
N CYS A 296 0.37 -20.23 13.74
CA CYS A 296 1.02 -20.04 12.46
C CYS A 296 1.88 -21.25 12.08
N THR A 297 2.07 -21.45 10.78
CA THR A 297 3.02 -22.40 10.24
C THR A 297 4.37 -21.71 10.07
N GLU A 298 5.40 -22.17 10.78
CA GLU A 298 6.78 -21.71 10.59
C GLU A 298 7.30 -22.11 9.19
N PRO A 299 8.22 -21.33 8.58
CA PRO A 299 8.85 -20.12 9.11
C PRO A 299 8.09 -18.82 8.81
N TRP A 300 6.85 -18.88 8.31
CA TRP A 300 6.17 -17.72 7.71
C TRP A 300 5.72 -16.67 8.72
N CYS A 301 5.31 -17.10 9.90
CA CYS A 301 4.97 -16.23 11.02
C CYS A 301 5.02 -17.00 12.34
N GLN A 302 4.81 -16.28 13.43
CA GLN A 302 4.65 -16.86 14.78
C GLN A 302 3.36 -16.36 15.42
N GLY A 303 2.84 -17.09 16.41
CA GLY A 303 1.62 -16.71 17.13
C GLY A 303 0.31 -17.22 16.48
N PRO A 304 -0.85 -16.76 16.97
CA PRO A 304 -2.16 -17.27 16.55
C PRO A 304 -2.64 -16.63 15.24
N ILE A 305 -2.46 -17.29 14.09
CA ILE A 305 -2.92 -16.78 12.79
C ILE A 305 -4.44 -16.59 12.73
N GLY A 306 -5.20 -17.29 13.58
CA GLY A 306 -6.65 -17.11 13.71
C GLY A 306 -7.07 -15.69 14.10
N ALA A 307 -6.21 -14.95 14.83
CA ALA A 307 -6.48 -13.57 15.23
C ALA A 307 -6.58 -12.58 14.05
N LEU A 308 -6.02 -12.93 12.89
CA LEU A 308 -6.11 -12.11 11.68
C LEU A 308 -7.46 -12.21 10.97
N GLU A 309 -8.28 -13.22 11.27
CA GLU A 309 -9.55 -13.45 10.56
C GLU A 309 -9.39 -13.46 9.03
N SER A 310 -8.30 -14.06 8.55
CA SER A 310 -7.86 -13.94 7.15
C SER A 310 -8.13 -15.18 6.30
N ASN A 311 -8.81 -16.18 6.86
CA ASN A 311 -8.84 -17.56 6.35
C ASN A 311 -7.43 -18.11 6.03
N GLY A 312 -6.47 -17.77 6.90
CA GLY A 312 -5.10 -18.31 6.92
C GLY A 312 -4.07 -17.58 6.06
N TRP A 313 -4.42 -16.42 5.49
CA TRP A 313 -3.42 -15.52 4.91
C TRP A 313 -2.57 -14.87 5.98
N VAL A 314 -1.26 -14.84 5.75
CA VAL A 314 -0.30 -14.05 6.54
C VAL A 314 0.76 -13.45 5.64
N TYR A 315 1.25 -12.27 6.00
CA TYR A 315 2.31 -11.59 5.30
C TYR A 315 3.68 -11.86 5.96
N SER A 316 4.70 -12.04 5.13
CA SER A 316 6.12 -12.06 5.53
C SER A 316 6.95 -11.27 4.52
N ALA A 317 8.02 -10.63 5.00
CA ALA A 317 8.94 -9.84 4.17
C ALA A 317 10.31 -10.54 4.10
N HIS A 318 11.41 -9.80 4.15
CA HIS A 318 12.75 -10.36 4.40
C HIS A 318 12.86 -11.09 5.76
N CYS A 319 11.86 -10.94 6.63
CA CYS A 319 11.71 -11.61 7.92
C CYS A 319 10.25 -12.02 8.17
N ALA A 320 10.03 -12.85 9.20
CA ALA A 320 8.73 -13.32 9.64
C ALA A 320 8.17 -12.44 10.78
N PHE A 321 6.90 -12.08 10.68
CA PHE A 321 6.24 -11.28 11.71
C PHE A 321 5.57 -12.14 12.78
N ARG A 322 5.47 -11.60 13.99
CA ARG A 322 4.72 -12.20 15.08
C ARG A 322 3.28 -11.66 15.08
N ILE A 323 2.32 -12.57 15.17
CA ILE A 323 0.94 -12.26 15.52
C ILE A 323 0.83 -12.25 17.04
N PHE A 324 0.38 -11.14 17.60
CA PHE A 324 0.37 -10.90 19.04
C PHE A 324 -0.94 -11.39 19.66
N THR A 325 -0.84 -12.07 20.80
CA THR A 325 -1.98 -12.26 21.69
C THR A 325 -2.29 -10.96 22.45
N ASP A 326 -3.47 -10.87 23.05
CA ASP A 326 -3.82 -9.78 23.97
C ASP A 326 -2.81 -9.66 25.11
N HIS A 327 -2.45 -10.80 25.72
CA HIS A 327 -1.50 -10.88 26.81
C HIS A 327 -0.12 -10.36 26.41
N ASP A 328 0.39 -10.78 25.24
CA ASP A 328 1.70 -10.34 24.75
C ASP A 328 1.71 -8.85 24.41
N ALA A 329 0.62 -8.35 23.82
CA ALA A 329 0.47 -6.94 23.50
C ALA A 329 0.50 -6.08 24.78
N TRP A 330 -0.31 -6.44 25.79
CA TRP A 330 -0.33 -5.74 27.07
C TRP A 330 1.00 -5.84 27.82
N LYS A 331 1.66 -7.00 27.81
CA LYS A 331 3.00 -7.16 28.38
C LYS A 331 4.01 -6.20 27.75
N CYS A 332 3.94 -6.01 26.43
CA CYS A 332 4.82 -5.11 25.71
C CYS A 332 4.49 -3.63 25.93
N LEU A 333 3.21 -3.27 25.98
CA LEU A 333 2.75 -1.88 25.93
C LEU A 333 2.44 -1.26 27.28
N ASN A 334 2.44 -2.04 28.35
CA ASN A 334 2.12 -1.55 29.67
C ASN A 334 2.96 -0.30 30.03
N ARG A 335 2.25 0.76 30.43
CA ARG A 335 2.76 2.08 30.80
C ARG A 335 3.47 2.84 29.67
N LYS A 336 3.32 2.42 28.41
CA LYS A 336 3.83 3.16 27.26
C LYS A 336 2.86 4.23 26.79
N TRP A 337 3.41 5.27 26.17
CA TRP A 337 2.69 6.27 25.43
C TRP A 337 3.04 6.21 23.93
N ILE A 338 2.05 5.92 23.09
CA ILE A 338 2.18 5.87 21.63
C ILE A 338 1.52 7.10 21.02
N PHE A 339 2.24 7.82 20.17
CA PHE A 339 1.75 9.01 19.49
C PHE A 339 1.61 8.76 17.99
N PHE A 340 0.39 8.80 17.47
CA PHE A 340 0.11 8.68 16.03
C PHE A 340 -0.02 10.08 15.42
N TRP A 341 0.66 10.30 14.30
CA TRP A 341 0.43 11.44 13.42
C TRP A 341 0.28 10.93 11.99
N GLY A 342 -0.91 11.07 11.42
CA GLY A 342 -1.20 10.48 10.12
C GLY A 342 -2.63 10.67 9.66
N ASP A 343 -2.98 10.02 8.56
CA ASP A 343 -4.26 10.22 7.89
C ASP A 343 -5.40 9.34 8.45
N SER A 344 -6.52 9.26 7.74
CA SER A 344 -7.69 8.47 8.17
C SER A 344 -7.41 6.97 8.24
N ASN A 345 -6.36 6.46 7.59
CA ASN A 345 -5.96 5.06 7.77
C ASN A 345 -5.42 4.82 9.18
N HIS A 346 -4.74 5.78 9.81
CA HIS A 346 -4.33 5.63 11.22
C HIS A 346 -5.54 5.55 12.15
N VAL A 347 -6.60 6.30 11.87
CA VAL A 347 -7.86 6.21 12.64
C VAL A 347 -8.41 4.79 12.58
N ASP A 348 -8.50 4.22 11.37
CA ASP A 348 -8.97 2.86 11.16
C ASP A 348 -8.03 1.81 11.82
N SER A 349 -6.71 1.95 11.65
CA SER A 349 -5.72 1.04 12.25
C SER A 349 -5.72 1.12 13.78
N VAL A 350 -5.89 2.29 14.39
CA VAL A 350 -5.97 2.43 15.85
C VAL A 350 -7.25 1.79 16.39
N ARG A 351 -8.39 1.97 15.70
CA ARG A 351 -9.64 1.26 16.04
C ARG A 351 -9.45 -0.25 15.97
N ASN A 352 -8.78 -0.75 14.93
CA ASN A 352 -8.47 -2.17 14.78
C ASN A 352 -7.52 -2.67 15.87
N PHE A 353 -6.49 -1.90 16.17
CA PHE A 353 -5.55 -2.19 17.24
C PHE A 353 -6.24 -2.34 18.60
N LEU A 354 -7.15 -1.42 18.94
CA LEU A 354 -7.92 -1.50 20.18
C LEU A 354 -8.80 -2.76 20.22
N ASN A 355 -9.57 -3.04 19.17
CA ASN A 355 -10.51 -4.16 19.19
C ASN A 355 -9.85 -5.53 19.08
N PHE A 356 -8.91 -5.71 18.14
CA PHE A 356 -8.41 -7.03 17.76
C PHE A 356 -7.12 -7.44 18.48
N VAL A 357 -6.37 -6.47 19.02
CA VAL A 357 -5.10 -6.75 19.69
C VAL A 357 -5.18 -6.44 21.18
N LEU A 358 -5.76 -5.31 21.57
CA LEU A 358 -5.89 -4.95 22.99
C LEU A 358 -7.12 -5.54 23.68
N GLY A 359 -8.01 -6.19 22.92
CA GLY A 359 -9.15 -6.95 23.44
C GLY A 359 -10.34 -6.08 23.86
N PHE A 360 -10.44 -4.84 23.38
CA PHE A 360 -11.64 -4.04 23.58
C PHE A 360 -12.80 -4.58 22.73
N GLU A 361 -14.01 -4.49 23.25
CA GLU A 361 -15.20 -4.88 22.50
C GLU A 361 -15.94 -3.64 21.98
N ASN A 362 -16.39 -3.70 20.73
CA ASN A 362 -17.35 -2.76 20.13
C ASN A 362 -16.89 -1.29 20.04
N ILE A 363 -15.59 -1.02 19.90
CA ILE A 363 -15.14 0.32 19.48
C ILE A 363 -15.44 0.48 17.98
N THR A 364 -16.51 1.20 17.69
CA THR A 364 -17.02 1.42 16.33
C THR A 364 -16.16 2.40 15.54
N GLU A 365 -15.69 3.46 16.21
CA GLU A 365 -14.84 4.50 15.64
C GLU A 365 -13.97 5.13 16.72
N VAL A 366 -12.88 5.78 16.30
CA VAL A 366 -12.09 6.66 17.16
C VAL A 366 -12.05 8.06 16.52
N PRO A 367 -12.00 9.15 17.32
CA PRO A 367 -11.94 10.48 16.76
C PRO A 367 -10.68 10.69 15.90
N ARG A 368 -10.75 11.64 14.95
CA ARG A 368 -9.57 12.06 14.17
C ARG A 368 -8.48 12.70 15.05
N ARG A 369 -8.85 13.30 16.18
CA ARG A 369 -7.91 13.82 17.18
C ARG A 369 -8.35 13.41 18.58
N PHE A 370 -7.48 12.75 19.31
CA PHE A 370 -7.72 12.41 20.71
C PHE A 370 -6.42 12.12 21.44
N ASP A 371 -6.50 12.14 22.77
CA ASP A 371 -5.47 11.67 23.68
C ASP A 371 -6.16 10.91 24.82
N THR A 372 -5.89 9.63 24.96
CA THR A 372 -6.66 8.76 25.87
C THR A 372 -5.77 7.67 26.46
N THR A 373 -5.97 7.41 27.76
CA THR A 373 -5.37 6.26 28.44
C THR A 373 -6.37 5.11 28.44
N TYR A 374 -5.96 4.00 27.83
CA TYR A 374 -6.72 2.77 27.76
C TYR A 374 -6.21 1.79 28.81
N TYR A 375 -7.12 1.29 29.65
CA TYR A 375 -6.83 0.30 30.68
C TYR A 375 -7.19 -1.10 30.18
N ARG A 376 -6.38 -2.11 30.51
CA ARG A 376 -6.63 -3.48 30.04
C ARG A 376 -7.99 -3.99 30.51
N PRO A 377 -8.83 -4.52 29.61
CA PRO A 377 -10.04 -5.22 30.00
C PRO A 377 -9.72 -6.36 30.97
N GLY A 378 -10.31 -6.32 32.17
CA GLY A 378 -10.10 -7.32 33.23
C GLY A 378 -8.86 -7.12 34.12
N ASP A 379 -7.97 -6.18 33.83
CA ASP A 379 -6.82 -5.84 34.69
C ASP A 379 -6.47 -4.34 34.58
N PRO A 380 -7.11 -3.46 35.37
CA PRO A 380 -6.88 -2.02 35.29
C PRO A 380 -5.50 -1.57 35.78
N SER A 381 -4.65 -2.48 36.29
CA SER A 381 -3.26 -2.15 36.66
C SER A 381 -2.36 -1.95 35.43
N GLN A 382 -2.77 -2.49 34.28
CA GLN A 382 -2.09 -2.32 33.00
C GLN A 382 -2.80 -1.25 32.16
N TYR A 383 -2.01 -0.33 31.59
CA TYR A 383 -2.55 0.74 30.76
C TYR A 383 -1.59 1.12 29.63
N VAL A 384 -2.14 1.73 28.58
CA VAL A 384 -1.38 2.35 27.48
C VAL A 384 -2.03 3.69 27.14
N ARG A 385 -1.23 4.74 26.97
CA ARG A 385 -1.72 6.03 26.48
C ARG A 385 -1.56 6.08 24.97
N ILE A 386 -2.62 6.44 24.26
CA ILE A 386 -2.61 6.60 22.81
C ILE A 386 -3.07 8.01 22.50
N THR A 387 -2.24 8.73 21.74
CA THR A 387 -2.60 10.01 21.13
C THR A 387 -2.71 9.81 19.63
N SER A 388 -3.73 10.39 19.01
CA SER A 388 -3.87 10.44 17.56
C SER A 388 -4.04 11.88 17.12
N MET A 389 -3.21 12.31 16.17
CA MET A 389 -3.23 13.62 15.55
C MET A 389 -3.42 13.48 14.04
N PHE A 390 -4.66 13.63 13.58
CA PHE A 390 -4.96 13.62 12.15
C PHE A 390 -4.24 14.73 11.39
N ASN A 391 -3.43 14.35 10.41
CA ASN A 391 -2.64 15.25 9.57
C ASN A 391 -3.24 15.46 8.17
N GLY A 392 -4.37 14.83 7.84
CA GLY A 392 -4.99 15.03 6.55
C GLY A 392 -5.47 16.46 6.31
N HIS A 393 -5.63 17.24 7.39
CA HIS A 393 -5.78 18.69 7.39
C HIS A 393 -5.50 19.27 8.80
N SER A 394 -5.00 20.50 8.86
CA SER A 394 -4.84 21.36 10.05
C SER A 394 -6.16 21.59 10.82
N ASN A 395 -7.31 21.47 10.15
CA ASN A 395 -8.64 21.38 10.74
C ASN A 395 -9.16 19.94 10.65
N ALA A 396 -9.43 19.30 11.79
CA ALA A 396 -9.80 17.89 11.85
C ALA A 396 -11.07 17.53 11.03
N SER A 397 -11.96 18.49 10.78
CA SER A 397 -13.19 18.28 10.01
C SER A 397 -12.98 18.31 8.48
N LEU A 398 -11.80 18.71 8.02
CA LEU A 398 -11.46 18.85 6.60
C LEU A 398 -10.45 17.78 6.16
N ASN A 399 -10.08 17.78 4.88
CA ASN A 399 -9.16 16.81 4.28
C ASN A 399 -8.31 17.49 3.19
N HIS A 400 -7.27 16.78 2.72
CA HIS A 400 -6.49 17.08 1.51
C HIS A 400 -5.39 18.14 1.67
N GLU A 401 -4.78 18.25 2.85
CA GLU A 401 -3.50 18.98 3.03
C GLU A 401 -2.30 18.03 3.17
N GLY A 402 -2.44 16.95 3.94
CA GLY A 402 -1.31 16.06 4.26
C GLY A 402 -0.19 16.83 4.97
N LEU A 403 1.04 16.77 4.44
CA LEU A 403 2.17 17.53 4.96
C LEU A 403 1.94 19.05 4.96
N PHE A 404 1.09 19.56 4.07
CA PHE A 404 0.77 20.99 4.06
C PHE A 404 0.09 21.45 5.35
N SER A 405 -0.54 20.55 6.12
CA SER A 405 -1.12 20.88 7.43
C SER A 405 -0.10 21.50 8.40
N LEU A 406 1.19 21.18 8.23
CA LEU A 406 2.28 21.77 9.01
C LEU A 406 2.60 23.23 8.63
N HIS A 407 1.91 23.85 7.68
CA HIS A 407 2.00 25.29 7.43
C HIS A 407 1.18 26.10 8.42
N ASP A 408 0.11 25.50 8.96
CA ASP A 408 -0.72 26.10 9.99
C ASP A 408 0.02 26.14 11.34
N GLU A 409 0.13 27.33 11.92
CA GLU A 409 0.87 27.54 13.16
C GLU A 409 0.16 26.91 14.36
N ALA A 410 -1.15 27.09 14.48
CA ALA A 410 -1.94 26.53 15.57
C ALA A 410 -1.87 25.00 15.58
N PHE A 411 -1.90 24.37 14.41
CA PHE A 411 -1.73 22.93 14.29
C PHE A 411 -0.32 22.46 14.73
N ARG A 412 0.74 23.16 14.30
CA ARG A 412 2.11 22.86 14.77
C ARG A 412 2.22 23.00 16.29
N GLU A 413 1.64 24.05 16.87
CA GLU A 413 1.64 24.27 18.32
C GLU A 413 0.87 23.18 19.07
N GLN A 414 -0.27 22.76 18.53
CA GLN A 414 -1.07 21.66 19.09
C GLN A 414 -0.26 20.35 19.12
N VAL A 415 0.44 20.02 18.02
CA VAL A 415 1.31 18.83 17.99
C VAL A 415 2.49 19.00 18.95
N ALA A 416 3.15 20.17 18.95
CA ALA A 416 4.29 20.44 19.81
C ALA A 416 3.97 20.38 21.31
N ALA A 417 2.73 20.69 21.70
CA ALA A 417 2.30 20.64 23.10
C ALA A 417 2.51 19.26 23.76
N PHE A 418 2.42 18.16 23.00
CA PHE A 418 2.64 16.80 23.52
C PHE A 418 4.10 16.45 23.79
N PHE A 419 5.03 17.30 23.34
CA PHE A 419 6.47 17.12 23.51
C PHE A 419 7.08 18.17 24.44
N LYS A 420 6.25 19.10 24.96
CA LYS A 420 6.66 20.07 25.98
C LYS A 420 6.56 19.41 27.37
N GLY A 421 7.70 19.14 28.01
CA GLY A 421 7.78 18.62 29.38
C GLY A 421 8.09 17.12 29.48
N LYS A 422 7.81 16.53 30.64
CA LYS A 422 7.99 15.09 30.90
C LYS A 422 6.71 14.50 31.51
N PRO A 423 6.30 13.27 31.15
CA PRO A 423 6.93 12.40 30.13
C PRO A 423 6.66 12.88 28.70
N VAL A 424 7.42 12.37 27.73
CA VAL A 424 7.15 12.46 26.28
C VAL A 424 6.72 11.07 25.76
N PRO A 425 6.18 10.94 24.54
CA PRO A 425 5.83 9.64 23.98
C PRO A 425 7.01 8.66 23.92
N ASP A 426 6.76 7.37 24.12
CA ASP A 426 7.76 6.31 23.94
C ASP A 426 8.04 6.00 22.46
N ALA A 427 7.01 6.16 21.63
CA ALA A 427 7.08 5.96 20.19
C ALA A 427 6.15 6.94 19.46
N ILE A 428 6.59 7.33 18.26
CA ILE A 428 5.84 8.15 17.32
C ILE A 428 5.61 7.30 16.06
N ILE A 429 4.36 7.15 15.65
CA ILE A 429 3.98 6.47 14.41
C ILE A 429 3.55 7.53 13.41
N LEU A 430 4.37 7.72 12.38
CA LEU A 430 4.19 8.74 11.35
C LEU A 430 3.68 8.11 10.06
N ASN A 431 2.77 8.81 9.39
CA ASN A 431 2.31 8.49 8.05
C ASN A 431 1.93 9.78 7.33
N SER A 432 2.16 9.85 6.03
CA SER A 432 1.55 10.84 5.14
C SER A 432 1.47 10.26 3.74
N GLY A 433 0.56 10.76 2.89
CA GLY A 433 0.46 10.27 1.51
C GLY A 433 -0.84 10.63 0.82
N LEU A 434 -1.98 10.04 1.22
CA LEU A 434 -3.21 10.15 0.42
C LEU A 434 -3.65 11.61 0.23
N HIS A 435 -3.57 12.40 1.30
CA HIS A 435 -3.90 13.81 1.25
C HIS A 435 -2.84 14.63 0.49
N ASP A 436 -1.56 14.23 0.55
CA ASP A 436 -0.47 14.85 -0.22
C ASP A 436 -0.67 14.69 -1.73
N GLY A 437 -1.18 13.53 -2.15
CA GLY A 437 -1.48 13.27 -3.56
C GLY A 437 -2.51 14.25 -4.16
N VAL A 438 -3.43 14.73 -3.32
CA VAL A 438 -4.44 15.74 -3.70
C VAL A 438 -3.87 17.16 -3.62
N TYR A 439 -3.14 17.47 -2.55
CA TYR A 439 -2.65 18.82 -2.29
C TYR A 439 -1.56 19.24 -3.29
N TRP A 440 -0.49 18.44 -3.37
CA TRP A 440 0.72 18.83 -4.08
C TRP A 440 0.57 18.61 -5.59
N LYS A 441 0.73 19.72 -6.32
CA LYS A 441 0.55 19.73 -7.78
C LYS A 441 1.75 19.16 -8.51
N HIS A 442 2.95 19.43 -7.97
CA HIS A 442 4.22 19.09 -8.58
C HIS A 442 5.11 18.36 -7.58
N LEU A 443 5.90 17.41 -8.07
CA LEU A 443 6.81 16.62 -7.26
C LEU A 443 7.83 17.48 -6.50
N HIS A 444 8.39 18.52 -7.15
CA HIS A 444 9.36 19.42 -6.52
C HIS A 444 8.78 20.17 -5.32
N GLN A 445 7.52 20.60 -5.39
CA GLN A 445 6.86 21.28 -4.25
C GLN A 445 6.65 20.30 -3.09
N PHE A 446 6.21 19.07 -3.39
CA PHE A 446 6.11 18.04 -2.35
C PHE A 446 7.47 17.77 -1.70
N ALA A 447 8.54 17.60 -2.48
CA ALA A 447 9.86 17.28 -1.97
C ALA A 447 10.49 18.42 -1.15
N GLU A 448 10.46 19.64 -1.67
CA GLU A 448 11.17 20.77 -1.07
C GLU A 448 10.33 21.48 0.00
N GLU A 449 9.06 21.78 -0.30
CA GLU A 449 8.19 22.49 0.63
C GLU A 449 7.53 21.52 1.61
N GLY A 450 6.88 20.46 1.13
CA GLY A 450 6.14 19.52 1.97
C GLY A 450 7.04 18.69 2.89
N ALA A 451 7.87 17.84 2.29
CA ALA A 451 8.78 16.96 3.02
C ALA A 451 9.87 17.75 3.75
N GLY A 452 10.40 18.81 3.14
CA GLY A 452 11.34 19.72 3.80
C GLY A 452 10.76 20.37 5.07
N LYS A 453 9.52 20.89 5.03
CA LYS A 453 8.85 21.44 6.21
C LYS A 453 8.60 20.38 7.28
N ALA A 454 8.22 19.18 6.87
CA ALA A 454 8.01 18.07 7.80
C ALA A 454 9.31 17.69 8.53
N VAL A 455 10.43 17.56 7.80
CA VAL A 455 11.76 17.33 8.40
C VAL A 455 12.10 18.42 9.40
N GLN A 456 11.99 19.70 9.01
CA GLN A 456 12.32 20.83 9.90
C GLN A 456 11.48 20.82 11.18
N PHE A 457 10.18 20.56 11.05
CA PHE A 457 9.26 20.52 12.19
C PHE A 457 9.61 19.38 13.15
N TRP A 458 9.73 18.14 12.64
CA TRP A 458 10.01 16.97 13.47
C TRP A 458 11.42 17.01 14.07
N ALA A 459 12.43 17.46 13.34
CA ALA A 459 13.78 17.63 13.86
C ALA A 459 13.81 18.62 15.02
N SER A 460 13.24 19.83 14.83
CA SER A 460 13.18 20.86 15.86
C SER A 460 12.47 20.36 17.14
N LEU A 461 11.37 19.64 16.95
CA LEU A 461 10.59 19.08 18.05
C LEU A 461 11.35 17.99 18.82
N LEU A 462 12.04 17.08 18.12
CA LEU A 462 12.79 15.99 18.73
C LEU A 462 14.13 16.44 19.34
N ASP A 463 14.77 17.45 18.76
CA ASP A 463 16.01 18.03 19.29
C ASP A 463 15.79 18.79 20.58
N GLY A 464 14.59 19.33 20.79
CA GLY A 464 14.19 19.97 22.05
C GLY A 464 13.97 18.99 23.22
N ILE A 465 13.88 17.67 22.96
CA ILE A 465 13.56 16.69 24.00
C ILE A 465 14.77 16.39 24.89
N GLN A 466 14.59 16.59 26.19
CA GLN A 466 15.59 16.26 27.21
C GLN A 466 15.41 14.81 27.71
N GLY A 467 16.35 13.92 27.38
CA GLY A 467 16.38 12.53 27.82
C GLY A 467 16.19 11.53 26.68
N LYS A 468 15.52 10.41 26.97
CA LYS A 468 15.28 9.36 25.96
C LYS A 468 14.33 9.90 24.87
N ARG A 469 14.80 9.92 23.63
CA ARG A 469 13.99 10.30 22.47
C ARG A 469 12.94 9.20 22.16
N PRO A 470 11.73 9.59 21.73
CA PRO A 470 10.76 8.64 21.19
C PRO A 470 11.34 7.87 20.00
N ARG A 471 10.98 6.59 19.85
CA ARG A 471 11.26 5.87 18.59
C ARG A 471 10.32 6.35 17.51
N VAL A 472 10.85 6.88 16.41
CA VAL A 472 10.05 7.31 15.27
C VAL A 472 9.94 6.17 14.26
N VAL A 473 8.74 5.63 14.09
CA VAL A 473 8.42 4.63 13.08
C VAL A 473 7.63 5.31 11.98
N TYR A 474 8.14 5.27 10.76
CA TYR A 474 7.38 5.72 9.60
C TYR A 474 6.62 4.54 8.99
N ARG A 475 5.30 4.60 9.06
CA ARG A 475 4.40 3.67 8.36
C ARG A 475 4.06 4.28 7.01
N THR A 476 4.50 3.66 5.92
CA THR A 476 4.16 4.15 4.57
C THR A 476 2.65 4.18 4.39
N THR A 477 2.16 5.07 3.53
CA THR A 477 0.74 5.03 3.20
C THR A 477 0.34 3.74 2.47
N ILE A 478 -0.96 3.53 2.29
CA ILE A 478 -1.52 2.35 1.63
C ILE A 478 -1.50 2.48 0.11
N THR A 479 -1.47 1.34 -0.58
CA THR A 479 -1.74 1.25 -2.02
C THR A 479 -3.23 1.40 -2.25
N THR A 480 -3.68 2.47 -2.90
CA THR A 480 -5.11 2.68 -3.13
C THR A 480 -5.68 1.65 -4.10
N ALA A 481 -6.94 1.28 -3.87
CA ALA A 481 -7.57 0.13 -4.49
C ALA A 481 -8.70 0.50 -5.47
N ALA A 482 -9.00 -0.42 -6.39
CA ALA A 482 -10.12 -0.32 -7.33
C ALA A 482 -10.17 1.05 -8.06
N TRP A 483 -11.26 1.80 -7.91
CA TRP A 483 -11.46 3.12 -8.55
C TRP A 483 -10.36 4.13 -8.16
N ALA A 484 -9.84 4.04 -6.94
CA ALA A 484 -8.86 4.98 -6.39
C ALA A 484 -7.46 4.82 -7.02
N ARG A 485 -7.23 3.75 -7.80
CA ARG A 485 -6.02 3.55 -8.59
C ARG A 485 -5.81 4.63 -9.67
N GLY A 486 -6.89 5.27 -10.12
CA GLY A 486 -6.83 6.38 -11.08
C GLY A 486 -6.82 7.78 -10.43
N ALA A 487 -6.99 7.88 -9.12
CA ALA A 487 -7.22 9.14 -8.41
C ALA A 487 -5.92 9.93 -8.13
N PRO A 488 -5.99 11.17 -7.61
CA PRO A 488 -4.81 11.99 -7.32
C PRO A 488 -3.82 11.38 -6.33
N PHE A 489 -4.22 10.35 -5.60
CA PHE A 489 -3.42 9.55 -4.66
C PHE A 489 -3.19 8.11 -5.17
N ASN A 490 -3.05 7.94 -6.48
CA ASN A 490 -2.82 6.65 -7.11
C ASN A 490 -1.51 5.98 -6.63
N PRO A 491 -1.37 4.66 -6.84
CA PRO A 491 -0.19 3.90 -6.43
C PRO A 491 1.16 4.46 -6.91
N GLN A 492 1.29 4.89 -8.18
CA GLN A 492 2.55 5.46 -8.71
C GLN A 492 2.99 6.66 -7.87
N LYS A 493 2.05 7.57 -7.59
CA LYS A 493 2.33 8.80 -6.86
C LYS A 493 2.63 8.55 -5.39
N MET A 494 1.88 7.67 -4.76
CA MET A 494 2.06 7.34 -3.34
C MET A 494 3.37 6.61 -3.09
N GLU A 495 3.77 5.68 -3.96
CA GLU A 495 5.06 5.00 -3.85
C GLU A 495 6.22 6.02 -3.93
N ILE A 496 6.17 6.95 -4.88
CA ILE A 496 7.20 7.99 -5.04
C ILE A 496 7.21 8.96 -3.86
N PHE A 497 6.04 9.44 -3.41
CA PHE A 497 5.96 10.38 -2.29
C PHE A 497 6.42 9.77 -0.97
N ASN A 498 6.05 8.50 -0.70
CA ASN A 498 6.53 7.76 0.47
C ASN A 498 8.06 7.68 0.49
N ASN A 499 8.67 7.25 -0.62
CA ASN A 499 10.11 7.04 -0.70
C ASN A 499 10.91 8.36 -0.54
N ILE A 500 10.41 9.48 -1.09
CA ILE A 500 11.00 10.81 -0.88
C ILE A 500 10.96 11.21 0.60
N LEU A 501 9.82 11.01 1.26
CA LEU A 501 9.70 11.38 2.68
C LEU A 501 10.58 10.50 3.58
N VAL A 502 10.64 9.19 3.29
CA VAL A 502 11.51 8.25 4.00
C VAL A 502 12.98 8.63 3.82
N GLU A 503 13.43 8.91 2.59
CA GLU A 503 14.80 9.35 2.33
C GLU A 503 15.15 10.60 3.14
N LYS A 504 14.35 11.67 3.02
CA LYS A 504 14.61 12.93 3.73
C LYS A 504 14.59 12.76 5.26
N PHE A 505 13.73 11.91 5.81
CA PHE A 505 13.71 11.64 7.25
C PHE A 505 14.92 10.83 7.70
N ARG A 506 15.45 9.92 6.86
CA ARG A 506 16.71 9.20 7.14
C ARG A 506 17.92 10.12 7.09
N GLU A 507 18.01 10.97 6.09
CA GLU A 507 19.08 11.97 5.97
C GLU A 507 19.15 12.90 7.19
N ALA A 508 17.99 13.23 7.76
CA ALA A 508 17.87 14.01 8.99
C ALA A 508 18.00 13.18 10.28
N ASN A 509 18.32 11.88 10.19
CA ASN A 509 18.44 10.95 11.32
C ASN A 509 17.20 10.94 12.24
N LEU A 510 16.01 11.08 11.66
CA LEU A 510 14.75 11.12 12.40
C LEU A 510 14.16 9.72 12.60
N LEU A 511 14.39 8.79 11.68
CA LEU A 511 13.75 7.48 11.70
C LEU A 511 14.50 6.47 12.57
N TRP A 512 13.76 5.78 13.42
CA TRP A 512 14.21 4.51 14.01
C TRP A 512 13.97 3.34 13.05
N GLY A 513 12.87 3.37 12.28
CA GLY A 513 12.54 2.33 11.30
C GLY A 513 11.32 2.65 10.44
N VAL A 514 11.09 1.83 9.42
CA VAL A 514 9.97 1.90 8.47
C VAL A 514 9.12 0.65 8.58
N VAL A 515 7.80 0.81 8.58
CA VAL A 515 6.81 -0.27 8.53
C VAL A 515 6.06 -0.19 7.21
N ASP A 516 6.03 -1.31 6.50
CA ASP A 516 5.51 -1.43 5.13
C ASP A 516 6.38 -0.64 4.13
N GLY A 517 6.85 -1.30 3.07
CA GLY A 517 7.61 -0.68 1.99
C GLY A 517 6.71 -0.33 0.80
N PHE A 518 5.46 0.07 1.07
CA PHE A 518 4.38 0.14 0.08
C PHE A 518 4.08 -1.22 -0.60
N ASP A 519 4.33 -2.32 0.12
CA ASP A 519 4.32 -3.69 -0.40
C ASP A 519 3.16 -4.51 0.16
N LEU A 520 2.80 -4.30 1.43
CA LEU A 520 1.84 -5.16 2.13
C LEU A 520 0.42 -5.07 1.55
N THR A 521 -0.05 -3.85 1.28
CA THR A 521 -1.40 -3.61 0.71
C THR A 521 -1.45 -3.85 -0.79
N TYR A 522 -0.30 -3.77 -1.47
CA TYR A 522 -0.23 -3.74 -2.93
C TYR A 522 -0.87 -4.95 -3.59
N PRO A 523 -0.65 -6.21 -3.17
CA PRO A 523 -1.27 -7.33 -3.87
C PRO A 523 -2.80 -7.27 -3.84
N TRP A 524 -3.39 -6.62 -2.83
CA TRP A 524 -4.83 -6.56 -2.60
C TRP A 524 -5.54 -5.36 -3.22
N HIS A 525 -4.83 -4.52 -3.99
CA HIS A 525 -5.37 -3.23 -4.45
C HIS A 525 -6.22 -3.30 -5.73
N PHE A 526 -6.29 -4.46 -6.41
CA PHE A 526 -6.94 -4.51 -7.73
C PHE A 526 -8.47 -4.39 -7.71
N ASP A 527 -9.10 -4.64 -6.57
CA ASP A 527 -10.56 -4.65 -6.40
C ASP A 527 -10.98 -4.12 -5.01
N ASN A 528 -12.28 -4.20 -4.70
CA ASN A 528 -12.83 -3.74 -3.43
C ASN A 528 -12.96 -4.84 -2.38
N ASN A 529 -12.41 -6.05 -2.56
CA ASN A 529 -12.63 -7.15 -1.61
C ASN A 529 -12.03 -6.85 -0.22
N CYS A 530 -10.89 -6.16 -0.18
CA CYS A 530 -10.20 -5.80 1.06
C CYS A 530 -10.31 -4.31 1.42
N SER A 531 -10.82 -3.47 0.52
CA SER A 531 -10.75 -2.01 0.65
C SER A 531 -11.94 -1.30 0.01
N ASP A 532 -12.32 -0.14 0.57
CA ASP A 532 -13.31 0.78 -0.04
C ASP A 532 -12.70 1.62 -1.19
N GLY A 533 -11.41 1.40 -1.47
CA GLY A 533 -10.57 2.14 -2.41
C GLY A 533 -9.49 2.94 -1.70
N VAL A 534 -9.75 3.46 -0.50
CA VAL A 534 -8.83 4.36 0.22
C VAL A 534 -8.53 3.91 1.66
N HIS A 535 -9.27 2.93 2.18
CA HIS A 535 -9.08 2.35 3.50
C HIS A 535 -9.10 0.82 3.44
N TYR A 536 -8.18 0.18 4.17
CA TYR A 536 -8.16 -1.27 4.40
C TYR A 536 -8.68 -1.64 5.80
N GLY A 537 -8.71 -0.68 6.73
CA GLY A 537 -9.03 -0.91 8.14
C GLY A 537 -10.50 -0.74 8.51
N LYS A 538 -11.41 -0.66 7.54
CA LYS A 538 -12.85 -0.49 7.83
C LYS A 538 -13.39 -1.59 8.73
N PRO A 539 -14.34 -1.27 9.63
CA PRO A 539 -14.89 -2.24 10.56
C PRO A 539 -15.61 -3.36 9.81
N PRO A 540 -15.61 -4.60 10.34
CA PRO A 540 -16.34 -5.72 9.74
C PRO A 540 -17.76 -5.31 9.35
N ALA A 541 -18.12 -5.54 8.10
CA ALA A 541 -19.39 -5.08 7.55
C ALA A 541 -20.46 -6.18 7.64
N ALA A 542 -21.39 -6.05 8.58
CA ALA A 542 -22.63 -6.85 8.64
C ALA A 542 -23.65 -6.38 7.57
N SER A 543 -23.18 -6.17 6.34
CA SER A 543 -23.94 -5.58 5.25
C SER A 543 -23.32 -5.91 3.89
N ARG A 544 -23.95 -5.47 2.80
CA ARG A 544 -23.38 -5.58 1.45
C ARG A 544 -22.24 -4.58 1.25
N TRP A 545 -21.08 -5.09 0.91
CA TRP A 545 -19.87 -4.39 0.53
C TRP A 545 -19.57 -4.61 -0.95
N TYR A 546 -19.82 -3.59 -1.78
CA TYR A 546 -19.59 -3.62 -3.24
C TYR A 546 -20.16 -4.89 -3.92
N GLY A 547 -21.32 -5.36 -3.46
CA GLY A 547 -22.04 -6.50 -4.01
C GLY A 547 -21.87 -7.83 -3.27
N GLN A 548 -20.89 -7.94 -2.35
CA GLN A 548 -20.67 -9.14 -1.52
C GLN A 548 -21.08 -8.87 -0.07
N TRP A 549 -21.42 -9.90 0.72
CA TRP A 549 -21.66 -9.72 2.16
C TRP A 549 -20.33 -9.66 2.91
N GLY A 550 -20.10 -8.59 3.68
CA GLY A 550 -18.82 -8.35 4.37
C GLY A 550 -17.62 -8.08 3.45
N HIS A 551 -16.48 -7.77 4.06
CA HIS A 551 -15.21 -7.50 3.36
C HIS A 551 -14.00 -8.00 4.15
N GLN A 552 -12.89 -8.20 3.46
CA GLN A 552 -11.67 -8.77 4.03
C GLN A 552 -10.76 -7.68 4.64
N TYR A 553 -10.92 -7.37 5.92
CA TYR A 553 -10.14 -6.35 6.65
C TYR A 553 -8.79 -6.85 7.20
N PHE A 554 -8.45 -8.13 7.00
CA PHE A 554 -7.24 -8.73 7.59
C PHE A 554 -5.93 -8.08 7.13
N VAL A 555 -5.94 -7.37 6.00
CA VAL A 555 -4.78 -6.64 5.48
C VAL A 555 -4.32 -5.59 6.49
N ASP A 556 -5.25 -4.81 7.06
CA ASP A 556 -4.92 -3.85 8.10
C ASP A 556 -4.63 -4.52 9.46
N LEU A 557 -5.31 -5.63 9.79
CA LEU A 557 -4.97 -6.38 11.01
C LEU A 557 -3.53 -6.89 11.00
N MET A 558 -3.07 -7.36 9.84
CA MET A 558 -1.67 -7.75 9.68
C MET A 558 -0.74 -6.54 9.87
N LEU A 559 -1.07 -5.39 9.30
CA LEU A 559 -0.31 -4.15 9.49
C LEU A 559 -0.25 -3.73 10.96
N VAL A 560 -1.35 -3.85 11.71
CA VAL A 560 -1.40 -3.60 13.15
C VAL A 560 -0.43 -4.52 13.89
N HIS A 561 -0.37 -5.81 13.55
CA HIS A 561 0.59 -6.74 14.17
C HIS A 561 2.05 -6.45 13.80
N ILE A 562 2.31 -5.98 12.58
CA ILE A 562 3.65 -5.54 12.17
C ILE A 562 4.07 -4.29 12.96
N LEU A 563 3.16 -3.34 13.15
CA LEU A 563 3.40 -2.16 13.97
C LEU A 563 3.66 -2.55 15.43
N MET A 564 2.89 -3.51 15.97
CA MET A 564 3.16 -4.10 17.28
C MET A 564 4.55 -4.71 17.35
N HIS A 565 4.98 -5.42 16.31
CA HIS A 565 6.33 -5.98 16.26
C HIS A 565 7.39 -4.89 16.35
N ALA A 566 7.27 -3.80 15.59
CA ALA A 566 8.17 -2.65 15.67
C ALA A 566 8.19 -2.01 17.08
N LEU A 567 7.03 -1.93 17.74
CA LEU A 567 6.90 -1.38 19.10
C LEU A 567 7.44 -2.31 20.19
N CYS A 568 7.53 -3.61 19.93
CA CYS A 568 7.87 -4.63 20.91
C CYS A 568 9.25 -5.25 20.73
N VAL A 569 9.85 -5.13 19.54
CA VAL A 569 11.24 -5.51 19.32
C VAL A 569 12.15 -4.51 20.04
N SER A 570 13.11 -5.05 20.77
CA SER A 570 14.11 -4.31 21.57
C SER A 570 15.38 -4.11 20.77
#